data_AF-A0A8J7H8C3-F1
#
_entry.id   AF-A0A8J7H8C3-F1
#
_cell.length_a   1.000
_cell.length_b   1.000
_cell.length_c   1.000
_cell.angle_alpha   90.00
_cell.angle_beta   90.00
_cell.angle_gamma   90.00
#
_symmetry.space_group_name_H-M   'P 1'
#
loop_
_entity.id
_entity.type
_entity.pdbx_description
1 polymer ?
#
loop_
_entity_poly.entity_id
_entity_poly.type
_entity_poly.pdbx_seq_one_letter_code
_entity_poly.pdbx_strand_id
1 'polypeptide(L)'
;MYFLDNNSGIATMPSLKETQSTTPLWFTEGDGNKGISWPGEDWFNIQQAEQLALLDAAGIRPDKGKLNQLTLAIRAIIGQEALLKTQALAEIAAAGKGAQEKARTHLGLGKLATQDGIQEATVHRKGIVQLNSAPRSADETTAATPKAVNDRVNAVVDNAPPDLDSLNKLAQAISNNPKFAESVTQLLSQKLEKNENGADIPNKNQFVKNI
;
A
#
# COMPACT_ATOMS: atom_id res chain seq x y z
N MET A 1 -50.24 -20.74 14.18
CA MET A 1 -49.93 -20.04 12.91
C MET A 1 -49.89 -20.98 11.71
N TYR A 2 -49.64 -22.29 11.88
CA TYR A 2 -49.56 -23.24 10.75
C TYR A 2 -50.59 -24.38 10.78
N PHE A 3 -51.33 -24.54 11.88
CA PHE A 3 -52.32 -25.60 12.07
C PHE A 3 -53.58 -25.03 12.71
N LEU A 4 -54.75 -25.54 12.30
CA LEU A 4 -56.06 -25.22 12.87
C LEU A 4 -56.25 -26.01 14.17
N ASP A 5 -56.82 -25.38 15.20
CA ASP A 5 -56.99 -26.01 16.52
C ASP A 5 -58.21 -26.93 16.62
N ASN A 6 -58.48 -27.66 15.54
CA ASN A 6 -59.63 -28.55 15.41
C ASN A 6 -59.40 -29.56 14.26
N ASN A 7 -60.39 -30.41 14.02
CA ASN A 7 -60.34 -31.44 12.98
C ASN A 7 -60.89 -30.95 11.62
N SER A 8 -61.07 -29.64 11.42
CA SER A 8 -61.62 -29.11 10.17
C SER A 8 -60.55 -28.84 9.10
N GLY A 9 -59.27 -28.98 9.44
CA GLY A 9 -58.16 -28.77 8.50
C GLY A 9 -57.90 -29.97 7.61
N ILE A 10 -57.31 -29.71 6.44
CA ILE A 10 -56.81 -30.73 5.51
C ILE A 10 -55.30 -30.56 5.32
N ALA A 11 -54.60 -31.65 4.97
CA ALA A 11 -53.13 -31.69 4.95
C ALA A 11 -52.50 -31.02 3.71
N THR A 12 -53.27 -30.79 2.64
CA THR A 12 -52.78 -30.21 1.39
C THR A 12 -53.64 -29.00 1.05
N MET A 13 -52.99 -27.89 0.70
CA MET A 13 -53.68 -26.67 0.30
C MET A 13 -54.55 -26.93 -0.94
N PRO A 14 -55.86 -26.60 -0.91
CA PRO A 14 -56.71 -26.65 -2.09
C PRO A 14 -56.16 -25.81 -3.23
N SER A 15 -56.52 -26.17 -4.47
CA SER A 15 -56.28 -25.31 -5.62
C SER A 15 -56.99 -23.96 -5.44
N LEU A 16 -56.27 -22.87 -5.69
CA LEU A 16 -56.82 -21.52 -5.65
C LEU A 16 -57.83 -21.32 -6.79
N LYS A 17 -58.93 -20.62 -6.49
CA LYS A 17 -59.93 -20.22 -7.49
C LYS A 17 -59.38 -19.11 -8.38
N GLU A 18 -60.00 -18.93 -9.53
CA GLU A 18 -59.62 -17.89 -10.49
C GLU A 18 -59.72 -16.48 -9.88
N THR A 19 -58.83 -15.59 -10.32
CA THR A 19 -58.81 -14.19 -9.88
C THR A 19 -60.12 -13.50 -10.28
N GLN A 20 -60.89 -13.09 -9.28
CA GLN A 20 -62.19 -12.44 -9.51
C GLN A 20 -62.10 -10.93 -9.79
N SER A 21 -60.98 -10.28 -9.44
CA SER A 21 -60.75 -8.86 -9.68
C SER A 21 -59.26 -8.57 -9.82
N THR A 22 -58.89 -7.74 -10.80
CA THR A 22 -57.54 -7.18 -10.95
C THR A 22 -57.36 -5.85 -10.22
N THR A 23 -58.46 -5.27 -9.74
CA THR A 23 -58.46 -4.03 -8.96
C THR A 23 -58.49 -4.38 -7.47
N PRO A 24 -57.61 -3.81 -6.63
CA PRO A 24 -57.65 -4.02 -5.19
C PRO A 24 -59.00 -3.62 -4.59
N LEU A 25 -59.60 -4.51 -3.82
CA LEU A 25 -60.81 -4.27 -3.04
C LEU A 25 -60.48 -4.32 -1.55
N TRP A 26 -61.22 -3.56 -0.75
CA TRP A 26 -61.02 -3.44 0.70
C TRP A 26 -62.26 -3.91 1.46
N PHE A 27 -62.05 -4.34 2.70
CA PHE A 27 -63.14 -4.73 3.58
C PHE A 27 -64.08 -3.55 3.85
N THR A 28 -65.39 -3.82 3.85
CA THR A 28 -66.46 -2.90 4.20
C THR A 28 -67.48 -3.60 5.10
N GLU A 29 -68.09 -2.83 6.02
CA GLU A 29 -69.24 -3.25 6.82
C GLU A 29 -70.53 -3.33 5.99
N GLY A 30 -70.46 -3.04 4.69
CA GLY A 30 -71.61 -2.86 3.83
C GLY A 30 -72.16 -1.44 3.92
N ASP A 31 -72.88 -1.02 2.89
CA ASP A 31 -73.51 0.31 2.80
C ASP A 31 -75.05 0.21 2.77
N GLY A 32 -75.59 -0.95 3.15
CA GLY A 32 -77.00 -1.31 3.03
C GLY A 32 -77.39 -1.92 1.68
N ASN A 33 -76.60 -1.74 0.61
CA ASN A 33 -76.82 -2.35 -0.70
C ASN A 33 -75.80 -3.46 -1.01
N LYS A 34 -74.54 -3.29 -0.58
CA LYS A 34 -73.54 -4.35 -0.53
C LYS A 34 -73.52 -4.97 0.85
N GLY A 35 -73.49 -6.31 0.91
CA GLY A 35 -73.30 -7.03 2.16
C GLY A 35 -71.94 -6.79 2.80
N ILE A 36 -71.80 -7.20 4.06
CA ILE A 36 -70.53 -7.16 4.80
C ILE A 36 -69.50 -8.01 4.04
N SER A 37 -68.25 -7.55 4.02
CA SER A 37 -67.16 -8.30 3.40
C SER A 37 -66.91 -9.63 4.13
N TRP A 38 -66.88 -10.73 3.38
CA TRP A 38 -66.57 -12.06 3.88
C TRP A 38 -65.43 -12.69 3.07
N PRO A 39 -64.23 -12.85 3.63
CA PRO A 39 -63.12 -13.51 2.96
C PRO A 39 -63.38 -15.02 2.91
N GLY A 40 -63.24 -15.60 1.72
CA GLY A 40 -63.31 -17.05 1.53
C GLY A 40 -62.03 -17.77 1.97
N GLU A 41 -62.05 -19.10 1.85
CA GLU A 41 -60.92 -19.97 2.22
C GLU A 41 -59.59 -19.59 1.54
N ASP A 42 -59.63 -19.27 0.24
CA ASP A 42 -58.44 -18.91 -0.55
C ASP A 42 -57.70 -17.73 0.07
N TRP A 43 -58.42 -16.73 0.56
CA TRP A 43 -57.83 -15.53 1.15
C TRP A 43 -57.02 -15.88 2.41
N PHE A 44 -57.59 -16.68 3.30
CA PHE A 44 -56.91 -17.10 4.53
C PHE A 44 -55.76 -18.07 4.23
N ASN A 45 -55.95 -19.00 3.30
CA ASN A 45 -54.91 -19.95 2.90
C ASN A 45 -53.71 -19.24 2.27
N ILE A 46 -53.93 -18.22 1.44
CA ILE A 46 -52.86 -17.38 0.88
C ILE A 46 -52.10 -16.67 1.99
N GLN A 47 -52.80 -15.99 2.91
CA GLN A 47 -52.15 -15.30 4.04
C GLN A 47 -51.32 -16.25 4.90
N GLN A 48 -51.82 -17.47 5.16
CA GLN A 48 -51.08 -18.49 5.87
C GLN A 48 -49.86 -18.98 5.07
N ALA A 49 -50.01 -19.24 3.77
CA ALA A 49 -48.93 -19.71 2.91
C ALA A 49 -47.79 -18.69 2.81
N GLU A 50 -48.10 -17.40 2.63
CA GLU A 50 -47.12 -16.30 2.61
C GLU A 50 -46.33 -16.21 3.93
N GLN A 51 -47.04 -16.34 5.05
CA GLN A 51 -46.43 -16.35 6.36
C GLN A 51 -45.50 -17.56 6.55
N LEU A 52 -45.90 -18.75 6.07
CA LEU A 52 -45.07 -19.95 6.13
C LEU A 52 -43.85 -19.85 5.22
N ALA A 53 -44.01 -19.31 4.01
CA ALA A 53 -42.93 -19.08 3.07
C ALA A 53 -41.88 -18.12 3.65
N LEU A 54 -42.32 -17.06 4.35
CA LEU A 54 -41.41 -16.15 5.04
C LEU A 54 -40.59 -16.86 6.13
N LEU A 55 -41.22 -17.75 6.91
CA LEU A 55 -40.52 -18.54 7.93
C LEU A 55 -39.53 -19.52 7.28
N ASP A 56 -39.91 -20.18 6.19
CA ASP A 56 -39.06 -21.11 5.44
C ASP A 56 -37.84 -20.41 4.84
N ALA A 57 -38.04 -19.24 4.21
CA ALA A 57 -36.95 -18.40 3.70
C ALA A 57 -35.96 -17.99 4.79
N ALA A 58 -36.43 -17.81 6.02
CA ALA A 58 -35.58 -17.53 7.18
C ALA A 58 -34.99 -18.79 7.85
N GLY A 59 -35.30 -20.00 7.36
CA GLY A 59 -34.90 -21.27 7.97
C GLY A 59 -35.56 -21.55 9.33
N ILE A 60 -36.71 -20.92 9.61
CA ILE A 60 -37.44 -21.04 10.88
C ILE A 60 -38.58 -22.04 10.72
N ARG A 61 -38.61 -23.07 11.57
CA ARG A 61 -39.74 -24.01 11.62
C ARG A 61 -40.91 -23.35 12.38
N PRO A 62 -42.14 -23.39 11.82
CA PRO A 62 -43.31 -22.85 12.50
C PRO A 62 -43.60 -23.51 13.86
N ASP A 63 -43.82 -22.68 14.88
CA ASP A 63 -44.11 -23.10 16.25
C ASP A 63 -45.35 -22.36 16.78
N LYS A 64 -46.37 -23.09 17.23
CA LYS A 64 -47.60 -22.48 17.74
C LYS A 64 -47.39 -21.74 19.08
N GLY A 65 -46.37 -22.10 19.86
CA GLY A 65 -46.05 -21.47 21.14
C GLY A 65 -45.30 -20.13 21.02
N LYS A 66 -44.99 -19.67 19.80
CA LYS A 66 -44.16 -18.47 19.56
C LYS A 66 -44.95 -17.39 18.82
N LEU A 67 -45.00 -16.20 19.43
CA LEU A 67 -45.76 -15.05 18.91
C LEU A 67 -44.88 -14.00 18.19
N ASN A 68 -43.60 -14.28 17.97
CA ASN A 68 -42.63 -13.34 17.38
C ASN A 68 -41.90 -13.89 16.16
N GLN A 69 -42.39 -14.98 15.56
CA GLN A 69 -41.68 -15.70 14.51
C GLN A 69 -41.52 -14.88 13.23
N LEU A 70 -42.53 -14.09 12.85
CA LEU A 70 -42.43 -13.17 11.71
C LEU A 70 -41.32 -12.13 11.93
N THR A 71 -41.24 -11.57 13.14
CA THR A 71 -40.17 -10.63 13.50
C THR A 71 -38.80 -11.29 13.44
N LEU A 72 -38.67 -12.53 13.93
CA LEU A 72 -37.44 -13.30 13.86
C LEU A 72 -37.04 -13.62 12.42
N ALA A 73 -38.01 -14.00 11.58
CA ALA A 73 -37.77 -14.29 10.17
C ALA A 73 -37.29 -13.07 9.40
N ILE A 74 -37.97 -11.93 9.57
CA ILE A 74 -37.56 -10.66 8.94
C ILE A 74 -36.14 -10.28 9.37
N ARG A 75 -35.83 -10.39 10.67
CA ARG A 75 -34.46 -10.11 11.16
C ARG A 75 -33.43 -11.06 10.57
N ALA A 76 -33.75 -12.34 10.44
CA ALA A 76 -32.86 -13.34 9.87
C ALA A 76 -32.60 -13.05 8.38
N ILE A 77 -33.64 -12.77 7.59
CA ILE A 77 -33.54 -12.45 6.17
C ILE A 77 -32.74 -11.15 5.96
N ILE A 78 -33.10 -10.08 6.67
CA ILE A 78 -32.35 -8.80 6.60
C ILE A 78 -30.92 -8.99 7.09
N GLY A 79 -30.68 -9.82 8.11
CA GLY A 79 -29.34 -10.14 8.59
C GLY A 79 -28.50 -10.89 7.55
N GLN A 80 -29.08 -11.87 6.87
CA GLN A 80 -28.42 -12.68 5.86
C GLN A 80 -28.18 -11.92 4.55
N GLU A 81 -29.05 -10.98 4.17
CA GLU A 81 -28.98 -10.32 2.86
C GLU A 81 -28.63 -8.83 2.87
N ALA A 82 -28.88 -8.09 3.96
CA ALA A 82 -28.85 -6.62 3.92
C ALA A 82 -27.69 -5.96 4.70
N LEU A 83 -27.04 -6.63 5.64
CA LEU A 83 -26.06 -5.98 6.54
C LEU A 83 -24.74 -6.73 6.75
N LEU A 84 -24.63 -7.97 6.28
CA LEU A 84 -23.39 -8.75 6.36
C LEU A 84 -22.42 -8.36 5.22
N LYS A 85 -21.92 -7.11 5.26
CA LYS A 85 -20.60 -6.74 4.75
C LYS A 85 -19.49 -7.40 5.59
N THR A 86 -19.61 -8.70 5.86
CA THR A 86 -18.69 -9.45 6.71
C THR A 86 -17.32 -9.61 6.09
N GLN A 87 -17.18 -9.37 4.79
CA GLN A 87 -15.95 -9.70 4.08
C GLN A 87 -14.99 -8.53 3.86
N ALA A 88 -15.12 -7.40 4.57
CA ALA A 88 -14.12 -6.32 4.54
C ALA A 88 -13.61 -6.00 3.10
N LEU A 89 -14.54 -5.73 2.18
CA LEU A 89 -14.32 -5.47 0.74
C LEU A 89 -14.12 -6.69 -0.18
N ALA A 90 -14.14 -7.93 0.30
CA ALA A 90 -13.95 -9.10 -0.58
C ALA A 90 -15.08 -9.29 -1.61
N GLU A 91 -16.29 -8.77 -1.34
CA GLU A 91 -17.37 -8.69 -2.33
C GLU A 91 -16.98 -7.84 -3.54
N ILE A 92 -16.31 -6.71 -3.31
CA ILE A 92 -15.80 -5.85 -4.39
C ILE A 92 -14.67 -6.57 -5.13
N ALA A 93 -13.86 -7.35 -4.42
CA ALA A 93 -12.82 -8.18 -5.03
C ALA A 93 -13.44 -9.25 -5.95
N ALA A 94 -14.45 -9.97 -5.48
CA ALA A 94 -15.17 -11.02 -6.21
C ALA A 94 -15.99 -10.49 -7.40
N ALA A 95 -16.56 -9.28 -7.28
CA ALA A 95 -17.27 -8.61 -8.37
C ALA A 95 -16.35 -8.17 -9.53
N GLY A 96 -15.03 -8.31 -9.37
CA GLY A 96 -14.05 -8.17 -10.45
C GLY A 96 -13.56 -6.75 -10.69
N LYS A 97 -12.67 -6.61 -11.69
CA LYS A 97 -11.88 -5.38 -11.92
C LYS A 97 -12.71 -4.11 -12.09
N GLY A 98 -13.87 -4.20 -12.76
CA GLY A 98 -14.75 -3.04 -12.98
C GLY A 98 -15.40 -2.52 -11.68
N ALA A 99 -15.79 -3.41 -10.78
CA ALA A 99 -16.32 -3.02 -9.46
C ALA A 99 -15.23 -2.37 -8.59
N GLN A 100 -14.03 -2.94 -8.63
CA GLN A 100 -12.87 -2.39 -7.92
C GLN A 100 -12.50 -0.98 -8.44
N GLU A 101 -12.57 -0.75 -9.76
CA GLU A 101 -12.32 0.59 -10.34
C GLU A 101 -13.36 1.60 -9.90
N LYS A 102 -14.65 1.26 -9.99
CA LYS A 102 -15.73 2.15 -9.51
C LYS A 102 -15.56 2.50 -8.03
N ALA A 103 -15.25 1.51 -7.19
CA ALA A 103 -15.02 1.73 -5.76
C ALA A 103 -13.87 2.72 -5.52
N ARG A 104 -12.72 2.56 -6.19
CA ARG A 104 -11.60 3.52 -6.08
C ARG A 104 -11.97 4.92 -6.56
N THR A 105 -12.74 5.03 -7.65
CA THR A 105 -13.22 6.31 -8.16
C THR A 105 -14.12 7.02 -7.15
N HIS A 106 -15.07 6.31 -6.55
CA HIS A 106 -15.96 6.90 -5.53
C HIS A 106 -15.21 7.31 -4.25
N LEU A 107 -14.13 6.62 -3.90
CA LEU A 107 -13.27 6.97 -2.78
C LEU A 107 -12.24 8.05 -3.11
N GLY A 108 -12.17 8.53 -4.36
CA GLY A 108 -11.19 9.54 -4.78
C GLY A 108 -9.74 9.06 -4.76
N LEU A 109 -9.50 7.74 -4.73
CA LEU A 109 -8.15 7.16 -4.62
C LEU A 109 -7.35 7.23 -5.94
N GLY A 110 -8.02 7.54 -7.05
CA GLY A 110 -7.39 7.66 -8.38
C GLY A 110 -6.89 6.34 -8.98
N LYS A 111 -6.27 6.41 -10.16
CA LYS A 111 -5.77 5.22 -10.89
C LYS A 111 -4.50 4.61 -10.29
N LEU A 112 -3.74 5.38 -9.50
CA LEU A 112 -2.51 4.94 -8.83
C LEU A 112 -2.77 4.03 -7.62
N ALA A 113 -3.99 3.98 -7.10
CA ALA A 113 -4.34 3.13 -5.95
C ALA A 113 -4.55 1.65 -6.32
N THR A 114 -3.90 1.17 -7.38
CA THR A 114 -3.83 -0.26 -7.71
C THR A 114 -2.38 -0.71 -7.63
N GLN A 115 -2.14 -1.92 -7.13
CA GLN A 115 -0.81 -2.54 -7.14
C GLN A 115 -0.22 -2.55 -8.57
N ASP A 116 -1.07 -2.77 -9.58
CA ASP A 116 -0.70 -2.74 -11.00
C ASP A 116 -0.53 -1.32 -11.58
N GLY A 117 -1.05 -0.30 -10.90
CA GLY A 117 -1.03 1.10 -11.35
C GLY A 117 0.23 1.85 -10.94
N ILE A 118 1.00 1.28 -10.01
CA ILE A 118 2.29 1.82 -9.59
C ILE A 118 3.38 1.07 -10.38
N GLN A 119 3.80 1.65 -11.51
CA GLN A 119 4.86 1.08 -12.32
C GLN A 119 6.23 1.47 -11.78
N GLU A 120 7.19 0.55 -11.84
CA GLU A 120 8.61 0.86 -11.65
C GLU A 120 9.06 1.91 -12.67
N ALA A 121 9.89 2.84 -12.21
CA ALA A 121 10.50 3.82 -13.10
C ALA A 121 11.54 3.14 -14.00
N THR A 122 11.73 3.73 -15.16
CA THR A 122 12.81 3.38 -16.07
C THR A 122 13.49 4.67 -16.50
N VAL A 123 14.62 4.57 -17.18
CA VAL A 123 15.29 5.75 -17.76
C VAL A 123 14.44 6.44 -18.85
N HIS A 124 13.33 5.84 -19.29
CA HIS A 124 12.41 6.38 -20.31
C HIS A 124 10.98 6.65 -19.81
N ARG A 125 10.64 6.26 -18.56
CA ARG A 125 9.27 6.33 -18.03
C ARG A 125 9.30 6.61 -16.53
N LYS A 126 8.51 7.59 -16.09
CA LYS A 126 8.32 7.89 -14.66
C LYS A 126 7.66 6.71 -13.94
N GLY A 127 8.03 6.50 -12.68
CA GLY A 127 7.51 5.44 -11.82
C GLY A 127 8.06 5.56 -10.40
N ILE A 128 7.84 4.54 -9.57
CA ILE A 128 8.51 4.40 -8.27
C ILE A 128 9.91 3.79 -8.44
N VAL A 129 10.83 4.05 -7.51
CA VAL A 129 12.17 3.46 -7.50
C VAL A 129 12.55 3.15 -6.06
N GLN A 130 13.13 1.97 -5.83
CA GLN A 130 13.70 1.62 -4.53
C GLN A 130 15.05 2.30 -4.32
N LEU A 131 15.26 2.87 -3.13
CA LEU A 131 16.53 3.48 -2.75
C LEU A 131 17.53 2.42 -2.26
N ASN A 132 18.80 2.57 -2.66
CA ASN A 132 19.89 1.68 -2.27
C ASN A 132 21.07 2.48 -1.72
N SER A 133 21.58 2.05 -0.56
CA SER A 133 22.72 2.68 0.13
C SER A 133 24.04 1.92 -0.02
N ALA A 134 24.10 0.90 -0.90
CA ALA A 134 25.33 0.22 -1.24
C ALA A 134 26.28 1.16 -2.01
N PRO A 135 27.55 1.34 -1.58
CA PRO A 135 28.50 2.26 -2.26
C PRO A 135 28.87 1.83 -3.70
N ARG A 136 28.60 0.58 -4.07
CA ARG A 136 28.71 0.07 -5.44
C ARG A 136 27.60 -0.94 -5.66
N SER A 137 26.73 -0.67 -6.63
CA SER A 137 25.70 -1.58 -7.08
C SER A 137 25.79 -1.73 -8.60
N ALA A 138 25.52 -2.93 -9.11
CA ALA A 138 25.32 -3.18 -10.53
C ALA A 138 23.83 -3.18 -10.92
N ASP A 139 22.94 -2.97 -9.93
CA ASP A 139 21.50 -2.95 -10.13
C ASP A 139 21.05 -1.60 -10.69
N GLU A 140 20.57 -1.61 -11.92
CA GLU A 140 20.05 -0.43 -12.63
C GLU A 140 18.58 -0.11 -12.28
N THR A 141 17.92 -0.94 -11.46
CA THR A 141 16.53 -0.75 -11.02
C THR A 141 16.39 0.03 -9.71
N THR A 142 17.51 0.35 -9.06
CA THR A 142 17.54 1.08 -7.79
C THR A 142 18.24 2.44 -7.92
N ALA A 143 17.82 3.41 -7.12
CA ALA A 143 18.46 4.73 -7.07
C ALA A 143 19.45 4.81 -5.90
N ALA A 144 20.65 5.35 -6.17
CA ALA A 144 21.66 5.57 -5.15
C ALA A 144 21.23 6.67 -4.16
N THR A 145 21.40 6.42 -2.86
CA THR A 145 21.20 7.45 -1.83
C THR A 145 22.41 8.39 -1.74
N PRO A 146 22.27 9.60 -1.14
CA PRO A 146 23.42 10.47 -0.86
C PRO A 146 24.52 9.77 -0.05
N LYS A 147 24.15 8.84 0.85
CA LYS A 147 25.10 8.01 1.59
C LYS A 147 25.94 7.14 0.66
N ALA A 148 25.31 6.40 -0.27
CA ALA A 148 26.03 5.57 -1.22
C ALA A 148 27.02 6.39 -2.07
N VAL A 149 26.60 7.58 -2.52
CA VAL A 149 27.46 8.49 -3.30
C VAL A 149 28.64 8.97 -2.48
N ASN A 150 28.42 9.45 -1.25
CA ASN A 150 29.49 9.94 -0.38
C ASN A 150 30.47 8.82 0.01
N ASP A 151 29.97 7.65 0.40
CA ASP A 151 30.82 6.51 0.74
C ASP A 151 31.66 6.07 -0.47
N ARG A 152 31.10 6.10 -1.67
CA ARG A 152 31.83 5.81 -2.91
C ARG A 152 32.89 6.85 -3.22
N VAL A 153 32.57 8.15 -3.06
CA VAL A 153 33.53 9.25 -3.28
C VAL A 153 34.69 9.13 -2.30
N ASN A 154 34.42 8.93 -1.01
CA ASN A 154 35.45 8.74 0.01
C ASN A 154 36.32 7.53 -0.32
N ALA A 155 35.72 6.39 -0.67
CA ALA A 155 36.47 5.21 -1.09
C ALA A 155 37.36 5.47 -2.30
N VAL A 156 36.95 6.32 -3.26
CA VAL A 156 37.78 6.70 -4.41
C VAL A 156 38.91 7.64 -4.01
N VAL A 157 38.66 8.59 -3.10
CA VAL A 157 39.68 9.52 -2.60
C VAL A 157 40.73 8.79 -1.75
N ASP A 158 40.31 7.92 -0.83
CA ASP A 158 41.20 7.20 0.09
C ASP A 158 42.01 6.10 -0.62
N ASN A 159 41.48 5.54 -1.71
CA ASN A 159 42.16 4.53 -2.52
C ASN A 159 42.65 5.10 -3.86
N ALA A 160 42.87 6.42 -3.94
CA ALA A 160 43.46 7.01 -5.13
C ALA A 160 44.82 6.32 -5.40
N PRO A 161 45.07 5.85 -6.65
CA PRO A 161 46.38 5.33 -7.03
C PRO A 161 47.49 6.28 -6.56
N PRO A 162 48.68 5.77 -6.19
CA PRO A 162 49.76 6.62 -5.69
C PRO A 162 50.02 7.82 -6.61
N ASP A 163 49.90 7.65 -7.92
CA ASP A 163 50.11 8.71 -8.93
C ASP A 163 49.06 9.84 -8.92
N LEU A 164 47.91 9.63 -8.27
CA LEU A 164 46.86 10.62 -8.05
C LEU A 164 46.90 11.23 -6.63
N ASP A 165 47.71 10.72 -5.71
CA ASP A 165 48.00 11.31 -4.38
C ASP A 165 49.21 12.27 -4.43
N SER A 166 49.23 13.12 -5.47
CA SER A 166 50.36 13.97 -5.81
C SER A 166 50.76 14.94 -4.70
N LEU A 167 49.81 15.45 -3.90
CA LEU A 167 50.11 16.37 -2.81
C LEU A 167 50.85 15.69 -1.65
N ASN A 168 50.43 14.48 -1.25
CA ASN A 168 51.13 13.71 -0.23
C ASN A 168 52.49 13.23 -0.73
N LYS A 169 52.60 12.81 -2.00
CA LYS A 169 53.89 12.49 -2.62
C LYS A 169 54.85 13.67 -2.65
N LEU A 170 54.38 14.85 -3.03
CA LEU A 170 55.19 16.07 -3.02
C LEU A 170 55.63 16.41 -1.58
N ALA A 171 54.72 16.32 -0.61
CA ALA A 171 55.02 16.53 0.80
C ALA A 171 56.10 15.55 1.29
N GLN A 172 55.95 14.25 1.00
CA GLN A 172 56.94 13.23 1.35
C GLN A 172 58.27 13.41 0.62
N ALA A 173 58.27 13.77 -0.66
CA ALA A 173 59.46 14.01 -1.47
C ALA A 173 60.30 15.18 -0.95
N ILE A 174 59.65 16.20 -0.36
CA ILE A 174 60.32 17.28 0.37
C ILE A 174 60.51 16.98 1.87
N SER A 175 60.43 15.71 2.26
CA SER A 175 60.61 15.22 3.65
C SER A 175 59.64 15.83 4.66
N ASN A 176 58.40 16.11 4.24
CA ASN A 176 57.35 16.78 5.02
C ASN A 176 57.83 18.09 5.67
N ASN A 177 58.75 18.80 5.01
CA ASN A 177 59.34 20.03 5.54
C ASN A 177 58.48 21.26 5.17
N PRO A 178 57.73 21.86 6.10
CA PRO A 178 56.92 23.05 5.83
C PRO A 178 57.75 24.29 5.47
N LYS A 179 59.07 24.24 5.74
CA LYS A 179 60.04 25.30 5.50
C LYS A 179 61.11 24.87 4.49
N PHE A 180 60.79 23.93 3.59
CA PHE A 180 61.75 23.38 2.63
C PHE A 180 62.55 24.46 1.89
N ALA A 181 61.88 25.51 1.39
CA ALA A 181 62.55 26.62 0.70
C ALA A 181 63.50 27.41 1.62
N GLU A 182 63.14 27.64 2.89
CA GLU A 182 64.02 28.30 3.86
C GLU A 182 65.25 27.43 4.14
N SER A 183 65.07 26.12 4.34
CA SER A 183 66.17 25.17 4.59
C SER A 183 67.15 25.10 3.42
N VAL A 184 66.65 25.02 2.18
CA VAL A 184 67.47 25.04 0.97
C VAL A 184 68.23 26.38 0.87
N THR A 185 67.54 27.50 1.10
CA THR A 185 68.17 28.83 1.09
C THR A 185 69.30 28.92 2.11
N GLN A 186 69.09 28.45 3.35
CA GLN A 186 70.10 28.46 4.41
C GLN A 186 71.32 27.60 4.04
N LEU A 187 71.09 26.39 3.54
CA LEU A 187 72.18 25.50 3.08
C LEU A 187 72.98 26.12 1.94
N LEU A 188 72.32 26.76 0.98
CA LEU A 188 73.00 27.46 -0.12
C LEU A 188 73.80 28.65 0.39
N SER A 189 73.25 29.46 1.30
CA SER A 189 73.96 30.58 1.92
C SER A 189 75.24 30.12 2.60
N GLN A 190 75.19 29.04 3.39
CA GLN A 190 76.35 28.45 4.06
C GLN A 190 77.42 27.99 3.06
N LYS A 191 77.03 27.33 1.96
CA LYS A 191 77.97 26.88 0.91
C LYS A 191 78.61 28.01 0.12
N LEU A 192 78.01 29.20 0.13
CA LEU A 192 78.50 30.39 -0.56
C LEU A 192 79.25 31.36 0.38
N GLU A 193 79.53 30.97 1.62
CA GLU A 193 80.26 31.79 2.57
C GLU A 193 81.72 32.01 2.11
N LYS A 194 81.97 33.19 1.54
CA LYS A 194 83.26 33.56 0.94
C LYS A 194 84.45 33.47 1.90
N ASN A 195 84.20 33.65 3.20
CA ASN A 195 85.15 33.52 4.29
C ASN A 195 85.50 32.05 4.63
N GLU A 196 84.63 31.10 4.32
CA GLU A 196 84.89 29.66 4.49
C GLU A 196 85.55 29.02 3.26
N ASN A 197 85.41 29.62 2.07
CA ASN A 197 86.06 29.14 0.85
C ASN A 197 87.60 29.11 1.01
N GLY A 198 88.17 27.90 1.08
CA GLY A 198 89.59 27.66 1.27
C GLY A 198 90.06 27.70 2.74
N ALA A 199 89.15 27.62 3.72
CA ALA A 199 89.48 27.52 5.15
C ALA A 199 90.27 26.24 5.49
N ASP A 200 90.14 25.20 4.67
CA ASP A 200 90.84 23.93 4.73
C ASP A 200 92.29 23.98 4.20
N ILE A 201 92.72 25.09 3.59
CA ILE A 201 94.09 25.27 3.08
C ILE A 201 95.04 25.57 4.25
N PRO A 202 95.95 24.65 4.64
CA PRO A 202 96.76 24.81 5.85
C PRO A 202 97.76 25.98 5.78
N ASN A 203 98.22 26.33 4.57
CA ASN A 203 99.08 27.50 4.33
C ASN A 203 98.64 28.25 3.06
N LYS A 204 97.64 29.13 3.22
CA LYS A 204 97.08 29.94 2.13
C LYS A 204 98.13 30.73 1.36
N ASN A 205 99.13 31.26 2.06
CA ASN A 205 100.19 32.08 1.46
C ASN A 205 101.16 31.26 0.59
N GLN A 206 101.47 30.02 0.97
CA GLN A 206 102.29 29.13 0.14
C GLN A 206 101.49 28.57 -1.04
N PHE A 207 100.21 28.25 -0.83
CA PHE A 207 99.32 27.79 -1.90
C PHE A 207 99.24 28.80 -3.05
N VAL A 208 99.01 30.08 -2.75
CA VAL A 208 98.92 31.16 -3.76
C VAL A 208 100.23 31.38 -4.53
N LYS A 209 101.39 31.06 -3.94
CA LYS A 209 102.70 31.20 -4.61
C LYS A 209 103.01 30.07 -5.60
N ASN A 210 102.26 28.97 -5.56
CA ASN A 210 102.47 27.77 -6.38
C ASN A 210 101.44 27.63 -7.51
N ILE A 211 100.56 28.60 -7.68
CA ILE A 211 99.59 28.72 -8.78
C ILE A 211 100.18 29.64 -9.85
#